data_AF-A0A931IV64-F1
#
_entry.id   AF-A0A931IV64-F1
#
_cell.length_a   1.000
_cell.length_b   1.000
_cell.length_c   1.000
_cell.angle_alpha   90.00
_cell.angle_beta   90.00
_cell.angle_gamma   90.00
#
_symmetry.space_group_name_H-M   'P 1'
#
loop_
_entity.id
_entity.type
_entity.pdbx_description
1 polymer ?
#
loop_
_entity_poly.entity_id
_entity_poly.type
_entity_poly.pdbx_seq_one_letter_code
_entity_poly.pdbx_strand_id
1 'polypeptide(L)'
;MSREPDSTLDAPRPRLLVVDDQPLNIQALYRLFAGDHQVFTATTAAQALKVANDQRPDLILLDLELPDDDGLSVCRQLKAQEGTRDIPVIFVTAHGNVEVETVGLEAGAVDFIHKPIHPPMVRARVRTHLTLKHQADALRRMAFIDGLTGLHNRRALDERLQVELRHAARQGDSVAVALVDVDHFKRYNDQYGHLAGDEALRQVAAALQRSMLRPVDMAARYGGEEMVCLLPQTEAQGAQAVGERLRAAVEALALPHPQSSAAPVLTISVGVAAGRGRVDGDPTALLQAADQALYEAKRMGRNRVVVAEGA
;
A
#
# COMPACT_ATOMS: atom_id res chain seq x y z
N MET A 1 25.72 22.16 30.84
CA MET A 1 24.53 22.14 29.97
C MET A 1 24.86 21.23 28.80
N SER A 2 24.52 19.96 28.95
CA SER A 2 24.78 18.92 27.97
C SER A 2 23.77 19.07 26.83
N ARG A 3 24.25 19.24 25.60
CA ARG A 3 23.42 19.19 24.40
C ARG A 3 22.96 17.74 24.20
N GLU A 4 21.65 17.53 24.21
CA GLU A 4 21.05 16.29 23.73
C GLU A 4 21.39 16.11 22.23
N PRO A 5 21.71 14.89 21.78
CA PRO A 5 21.88 14.60 20.37
C PRO A 5 20.50 14.58 19.69
N ASP A 6 20.34 15.45 18.69
CA ASP A 6 19.19 15.52 17.79
C ASP A 6 19.04 14.18 17.03
N SER A 7 18.03 13.40 17.40
CA SER A 7 17.80 12.02 16.94
C SER A 7 16.95 11.97 15.66
N THR A 8 17.25 12.78 14.66
CA THR A 8 16.51 12.85 13.38
C THR A 8 17.18 12.08 12.22
N LEU A 9 18.20 11.28 12.49
CA LEU A 9 19.12 10.74 11.48
C LEU A 9 18.67 9.54 10.64
N ASP A 10 17.42 9.08 10.68
CA ASP A 10 17.02 7.86 9.93
C ASP A 10 15.67 7.94 9.18
N ALA A 11 15.18 9.16 8.89
CA ALA A 11 14.10 9.29 7.90
C ALA A 11 14.67 9.10 6.48
N PRO A 12 14.11 8.21 5.64
CA PRO A 12 14.59 8.01 4.27
C PRO A 12 14.49 9.32 3.49
N ARG A 13 15.60 9.68 2.80
CA ARG A 13 15.66 10.92 2.00
C ARG A 13 14.64 10.86 0.86
N PRO A 14 13.88 11.95 0.59
CA PRO A 14 12.98 11.97 -0.54
C PRO A 14 13.70 11.69 -1.86
N ARG A 15 13.06 10.91 -2.71
CA ARG A 15 13.62 10.41 -3.96
C ARG A 15 13.22 11.34 -5.09
N LEU A 16 14.21 11.94 -5.74
CA LEU A 16 13.99 12.85 -6.86
C LEU A 16 14.50 12.21 -8.14
N LEU A 17 13.70 12.20 -9.20
CA LEU A 17 14.18 11.84 -10.53
C LEU A 17 14.35 13.09 -11.39
N VAL A 18 15.55 13.30 -11.91
CA VAL A 18 15.87 14.38 -12.86
C VAL A 18 16.02 13.79 -14.25
N VAL A 19 15.25 14.28 -15.20
CA VAL A 19 15.25 13.82 -16.59
C VAL A 19 15.54 15.00 -17.50
N ASP A 20 16.66 14.97 -18.22
CA ASP A 20 17.07 16.00 -19.18
C ASP A 20 18.10 15.38 -20.14
N ASP A 21 18.07 15.72 -21.42
CA ASP A 21 18.99 15.12 -22.40
C ASP A 21 20.41 15.70 -22.29
N GLN A 22 20.56 16.89 -21.68
CA GLN A 22 21.83 17.58 -21.53
C GLN A 22 22.48 17.25 -20.17
N PRO A 23 23.66 16.60 -20.15
CA PRO A 23 24.35 16.24 -18.91
C PRO A 23 24.65 17.42 -17.98
N LEU A 24 24.84 18.62 -18.53
CA LEU A 24 25.08 19.83 -17.76
C LEU A 24 23.87 20.24 -16.90
N ASN A 25 22.65 20.12 -17.45
CA ASN A 25 21.41 20.43 -16.73
C ASN A 25 21.18 19.42 -15.61
N ILE A 26 21.34 18.12 -15.91
CA ILE A 26 21.31 17.05 -14.91
C ILE A 26 22.31 17.36 -13.79
N GLN A 27 23.55 17.69 -14.13
CA GLN A 27 24.59 17.95 -13.13
C GLN A 27 24.25 19.16 -12.26
N ALA A 28 23.69 20.22 -12.83
CA ALA A 28 23.26 21.40 -12.08
C ALA A 28 22.14 21.07 -11.08
N LEU A 29 21.10 20.36 -11.52
CA LEU A 29 19.99 19.92 -10.66
C LEU A 29 20.43 18.88 -9.63
N TYR A 30 21.32 17.95 -10.00
CA TYR A 30 21.89 16.97 -9.08
C TYR A 30 22.63 17.67 -7.93
N ARG A 31 23.54 18.61 -8.23
CA ARG A 31 24.25 19.37 -7.20
C ARG A 31 23.30 20.18 -6.32
N LEU A 32 22.18 20.63 -6.86
CA LEU A 32 21.17 21.35 -6.10
C LEU A 32 20.49 20.46 -5.05
N PHE A 33 20.25 19.19 -5.35
CA PHE A 33 19.40 18.34 -4.50
C PHE A 33 20.12 17.21 -3.76
N ALA A 34 21.33 16.82 -4.18
CA ALA A 34 22.07 15.68 -3.62
C ALA A 34 22.38 15.78 -2.11
N GLY A 35 22.42 17.01 -1.55
CA GLY A 35 22.58 17.22 -0.11
C GLY A 35 21.41 16.68 0.71
N ASP A 36 20.19 16.85 0.20
CA ASP A 36 18.94 16.65 0.96
C ASP A 36 18.06 15.52 0.40
N HIS A 37 18.36 15.02 -0.80
CA HIS A 37 17.53 14.06 -1.56
C HIS A 37 18.35 12.89 -2.07
N GLN A 38 17.71 11.75 -2.30
CA GLN A 38 18.25 10.68 -3.14
C GLN A 38 17.93 10.99 -4.60
N VAL A 39 18.91 11.46 -5.36
CA VAL A 39 18.71 11.89 -6.74
C VAL A 39 19.02 10.76 -7.73
N PHE A 40 18.02 10.40 -8.51
CA PHE A 40 18.12 9.55 -9.69
C PHE A 40 18.12 10.43 -10.94
N THR A 41 18.72 9.93 -12.02
CA THR A 41 18.88 10.69 -13.26
C THR A 41 18.56 9.82 -14.46
N ALA A 42 18.01 10.41 -15.51
CA ALA A 42 17.78 9.78 -16.81
C ALA A 42 18.04 10.78 -17.93
N THR A 43 18.56 10.32 -19.07
CA THR A 43 18.81 11.17 -20.25
C THR A 43 17.87 10.90 -21.41
N THR A 44 16.95 9.94 -21.24
CA THR A 44 15.99 9.52 -22.28
C THR A 44 14.65 9.19 -21.64
N ALA A 45 13.57 9.26 -22.43
CA ALA A 45 12.21 8.89 -22.03
C ALA A 45 12.13 7.44 -21.55
N ALA A 46 12.74 6.51 -22.29
CA ALA A 46 12.77 5.09 -21.91
C ALA A 46 13.44 4.86 -20.55
N GLN A 47 14.56 5.54 -20.30
CA GLN A 47 15.24 5.48 -19.01
C GLN A 47 14.38 6.09 -17.89
N ALA A 48 13.73 7.23 -18.15
CA ALA A 48 12.88 7.91 -17.17
C ALA A 48 11.73 7.00 -16.70
N LEU A 49 11.01 6.37 -17.64
CA LEU A 49 9.91 5.45 -17.34
C LEU A 49 10.39 4.21 -16.56
N LYS A 50 11.55 3.66 -16.92
CA LYS A 50 12.16 2.54 -16.21
C LYS A 50 12.51 2.91 -14.77
N VAL A 51 13.22 4.02 -14.58
CA VAL A 51 13.62 4.49 -13.25
C VAL A 51 12.40 4.85 -12.41
N ALA A 52 11.37 5.49 -12.98
CA ALA A 52 10.14 5.80 -12.26
C ALA A 52 9.41 4.55 -11.74
N ASN A 53 9.42 3.46 -12.51
CA ASN A 53 8.81 2.21 -12.10
C ASN A 53 9.65 1.44 -11.07
N ASP A 54 10.96 1.33 -11.30
CA ASP A 54 11.86 0.58 -10.41
C ASP A 54 12.08 1.32 -9.08
N GLN A 55 12.21 2.64 -9.14
CA GLN A 55 12.65 3.46 -8.01
C GLN A 55 11.50 4.26 -7.38
N ARG A 56 10.30 4.34 -7.96
CA ARG A 56 9.15 5.05 -7.36
C ARG A 56 9.53 6.39 -6.70
N PRO A 57 10.06 7.36 -7.47
CA PRO A 57 10.48 8.65 -6.93
C PRO A 57 9.28 9.42 -6.33
N ASP A 58 9.55 10.28 -5.37
CA ASP A 58 8.55 11.16 -4.74
C ASP A 58 8.22 12.38 -5.60
N LEU A 59 9.11 12.76 -6.54
CA LEU A 59 8.91 13.82 -7.52
C LEU A 59 9.80 13.62 -8.75
N ILE A 60 9.32 14.05 -9.92
CA ILE A 60 10.06 14.02 -11.17
C ILE A 60 10.22 15.45 -11.71
N LEU A 61 11.46 15.84 -12.00
CA LEU A 61 11.79 16.99 -12.84
C LEU A 61 12.02 16.47 -14.26
N LEU A 62 11.21 16.90 -15.22
CA LEU A 62 11.17 16.33 -16.56
C LEU A 62 11.40 17.41 -17.62
N ASP A 63 12.44 17.26 -18.42
CA ASP A 63 12.59 18.06 -19.64
C ASP A 63 11.52 17.67 -20.68
N LEU A 64 11.07 18.65 -21.45
CA LEU A 64 10.12 18.44 -22.53
C LEU A 64 10.80 17.89 -23.79
N GLU A 65 12.06 18.26 -23.99
CA GLU A 65 12.88 17.85 -25.12
C GLU A 65 13.75 16.66 -24.69
N LEU A 66 13.41 15.46 -25.16
CA LEU A 66 14.22 14.25 -24.97
C LEU A 66 14.53 13.64 -26.34
N PRO A 67 15.62 12.86 -26.46
CA PRO A 67 16.11 12.40 -27.76
C PRO A 67 15.25 11.29 -28.39
N ASP A 68 14.47 10.55 -27.60
CA ASP A 68 13.74 9.34 -28.00
C ASP A 68 12.20 9.49 -27.97
N ASP A 69 11.65 10.41 -27.19
CA ASP A 69 10.22 10.75 -27.13
C ASP A 69 10.05 12.16 -26.55
N ASP A 70 8.86 12.76 -26.60
CA ASP A 70 8.62 14.04 -25.94
C ASP A 70 8.26 13.88 -24.45
N GLY A 71 8.61 14.88 -23.62
CA GLY A 71 8.32 14.84 -22.18
C GLY A 71 6.82 14.83 -21.85
N LEU A 72 5.95 15.33 -22.73
CA LEU A 72 4.50 15.27 -22.53
C LEU A 72 3.99 13.83 -22.63
N SER A 73 4.48 13.06 -23.60
CA SER A 73 4.23 11.63 -23.78
C SER A 73 4.66 10.86 -22.54
N VAL A 74 5.88 11.11 -22.05
CA VAL A 74 6.38 10.50 -20.80
C VAL A 74 5.45 10.81 -19.62
N CYS A 75 5.04 12.07 -19.44
CA CYS A 75 4.12 12.45 -18.38
C CYS A 75 2.78 11.68 -18.49
N ARG A 76 2.17 11.63 -19.68
CA ARG A 76 0.91 10.87 -19.89
C ARG A 76 1.07 9.40 -19.55
N GLN A 77 2.18 8.78 -19.96
CA GLN A 77 2.47 7.37 -19.65
C GLN A 77 2.61 7.13 -18.14
N LEU A 78 3.32 8.02 -17.44
CA LEU A 78 3.42 7.97 -15.97
C LEU A 78 2.05 8.13 -15.30
N LYS A 79 1.19 9.02 -15.82
CA LYS A 79 -0.16 9.25 -15.29
C LYS A 79 -1.16 8.13 -15.58
N ALA A 80 -0.94 7.32 -16.60
CA ALA A 80 -1.80 6.17 -16.90
C ALA A 80 -1.57 4.98 -15.95
N GLN A 81 -0.33 4.78 -15.46
CA GLN A 81 0.04 3.60 -14.68
C GLN A 81 -0.26 3.76 -13.18
N GLU A 82 -0.89 2.76 -12.54
CA GLU A 82 -1.32 2.82 -11.13
C GLU A 82 -0.17 3.10 -10.15
N GLY A 83 1.01 2.54 -10.40
CA GLY A 83 2.16 2.73 -9.52
C GLY A 83 2.89 4.05 -9.67
N THR A 84 2.67 4.83 -10.74
CA THR A 84 3.36 6.11 -10.99
C THR A 84 2.42 7.31 -11.10
N ARG A 85 1.11 7.09 -11.24
CA ARG A 85 0.15 8.17 -11.54
C ARG A 85 0.14 9.30 -10.51
N ASP A 86 0.38 8.95 -9.25
CA ASP A 86 0.35 9.89 -8.14
C ASP A 86 1.70 10.63 -7.95
N ILE A 87 2.75 10.30 -8.72
CA ILE A 87 4.05 10.97 -8.64
C ILE A 87 3.94 12.37 -9.28
N PRO A 88 4.20 13.47 -8.56
CA PRO A 88 4.18 14.81 -9.13
C PRO A 88 5.28 14.96 -10.19
N VAL A 89 4.90 15.49 -11.35
CA VAL A 89 5.81 15.80 -12.47
C VAL A 89 5.86 17.31 -12.63
N ILE A 90 7.06 17.88 -12.53
CA ILE A 90 7.31 19.29 -12.82
C ILE A 90 8.12 19.35 -14.12
N PHE A 91 7.60 20.06 -15.12
CA PHE A 91 8.32 20.23 -16.36
C PHE A 91 9.42 21.28 -16.23
N VAL A 92 10.56 21.03 -16.87
CA VAL A 92 11.66 21.99 -17.00
C VAL A 92 11.76 22.38 -18.47
N THR A 93 11.39 23.61 -18.83
CA THR A 93 11.24 24.03 -20.24
C THR A 93 12.11 25.23 -20.57
N ALA A 94 12.68 25.26 -21.77
CA ALA A 94 13.30 26.46 -22.34
C ALA A 94 12.27 27.43 -22.94
N HIS A 95 11.09 26.93 -23.31
CA HIS A 95 10.02 27.68 -23.97
C HIS A 95 8.98 28.10 -22.94
N GLY A 96 8.90 29.41 -22.67
CA GLY A 96 7.92 30.01 -21.74
C GLY A 96 6.64 30.49 -22.43
N ASN A 97 6.16 29.79 -23.47
CA ASN A 97 4.87 30.13 -24.07
C ASN A 97 3.73 29.46 -23.29
N VAL A 98 2.65 30.21 -23.09
CA VAL A 98 1.49 29.79 -22.29
C VAL A 98 0.86 28.51 -22.84
N GLU A 99 0.92 28.29 -24.16
CA GLU A 99 0.35 27.12 -24.82
C GLU A 99 1.00 25.80 -24.35
N VAL A 100 2.33 25.76 -24.22
CA VAL A 100 3.05 24.56 -23.77
C VAL A 100 2.76 24.28 -22.29
N GLU A 101 2.64 25.34 -21.47
CA GLU A 101 2.23 25.18 -20.07
C GLU A 101 0.81 24.62 -19.96
N THR A 102 -0.15 25.15 -20.73
CA THR A 102 -1.51 24.64 -20.76
C THR A 102 -1.54 23.15 -21.13
N VAL A 103 -0.87 22.77 -22.21
CA VAL A 103 -0.83 21.37 -22.66
C VAL A 103 -0.15 20.47 -21.62
N GLY A 104 0.88 20.95 -20.93
CA GLY A 104 1.54 20.17 -19.89
C GLY A 104 0.69 19.98 -18.62
N LEU A 105 -0.09 20.99 -18.21
CA LEU A 105 -1.04 20.84 -17.10
C LEU A 105 -2.14 19.83 -17.47
N GLU A 106 -2.66 19.89 -18.70
CA GLU A 106 -3.65 18.94 -19.21
C GLU A 106 -3.08 17.51 -19.32
N ALA A 107 -1.78 17.37 -19.59
CA ALA A 107 -1.07 16.09 -19.55
C ALA A 107 -0.84 15.55 -18.12
N GLY A 108 -1.17 16.33 -17.08
CA GLY A 108 -1.11 15.95 -15.68
C GLY A 108 0.14 16.40 -14.92
N ALA A 109 0.94 17.32 -15.48
CA ALA A 109 1.99 17.98 -14.71
C ALA A 109 1.40 18.87 -13.62
N VAL A 110 2.15 19.03 -12.54
CA VAL A 110 1.73 19.83 -11.38
C VAL A 110 2.33 21.24 -11.39
N ASP A 111 3.39 21.46 -12.18
CA ASP A 111 4.09 22.75 -12.25
C ASP A 111 5.11 22.81 -13.41
N PHE A 112 5.70 24.00 -13.59
CA PHE A 112 6.76 24.28 -14.56
C PHE A 112 7.93 25.08 -13.96
N ILE A 113 9.11 24.85 -14.51
CA ILE A 113 10.34 25.59 -14.26
C ILE A 113 10.90 26.05 -15.61
N HIS A 114 11.08 27.36 -15.77
CA HIS A 114 11.74 27.89 -16.97
C HIS A 114 13.26 27.83 -16.85
N LYS A 115 13.92 27.49 -17.95
CA LYS A 115 15.37 27.64 -18.13
C LYS A 115 15.66 29.13 -18.47
N PRO A 116 16.73 29.75 -17.94
CA PRO A 116 17.75 29.17 -17.07
C PRO A 116 17.27 28.93 -15.63
N ILE A 117 17.72 27.84 -15.03
CA ILE A 117 17.29 27.41 -13.69
C ILE A 117 17.73 28.42 -12.63
N HIS A 118 16.76 28.98 -11.90
CA HIS A 118 17.01 29.80 -10.72
C HIS A 118 16.95 28.94 -9.44
N PRO A 119 18.09 28.63 -8.79
CA PRO A 119 18.13 27.59 -7.75
C PRO A 119 17.17 27.80 -6.57
N PRO A 120 17.01 29.02 -6.02
CA PRO A 120 16.01 29.28 -4.98
C PRO A 120 14.57 28.95 -5.41
N MET A 121 14.21 29.25 -6.67
CA MET A 121 12.86 28.99 -7.18
C MET A 121 12.60 27.50 -7.35
N VAL A 122 13.56 26.78 -7.93
CA VAL A 122 13.45 25.35 -8.14
C VAL A 122 13.37 24.60 -6.82
N ARG A 123 14.20 24.98 -5.82
CA ARG A 123 14.08 24.44 -4.46
C ARG A 123 12.71 24.71 -3.84
N ALA A 124 12.18 25.93 -4.00
CA ALA A 124 10.88 26.28 -3.46
C ALA A 124 9.75 25.42 -4.07
N ARG A 125 9.72 25.29 -5.41
CA ARG A 125 8.73 24.47 -6.12
C ARG A 125 8.82 22.99 -5.77
N VAL A 126 10.02 22.42 -5.79
CA VAL A 126 10.23 21.01 -5.40
C VAL A 126 9.77 20.76 -3.97
N ARG A 127 10.16 21.64 -3.02
CA ARG A 127 9.72 21.52 -1.62
C ARG A 127 8.20 21.59 -1.47
N THR A 128 7.54 22.52 -2.16
CA THR A 128 6.08 22.65 -2.12
C THR A 128 5.40 21.36 -2.59
N HIS A 129 5.78 20.83 -3.75
CA HIS A 129 5.12 19.64 -4.31
C HIS A 129 5.45 18.36 -3.55
N LEU A 130 6.67 18.22 -3.01
CA LEU A 130 6.99 17.14 -2.08
C LEU A 130 6.15 17.22 -0.79
N THR A 131 5.93 18.43 -0.27
CA THR A 131 5.10 18.64 0.93
C THR A 131 3.65 18.26 0.65
N LEU A 132 3.09 18.70 -0.48
CA LEU A 132 1.74 18.33 -0.91
C LEU A 132 1.60 16.82 -1.12
N LYS A 133 2.56 16.17 -1.78
CA LYS A 133 2.58 14.72 -1.95
C LYS A 133 2.59 14.00 -0.61
N HIS A 134 3.45 14.43 0.31
CA HIS A 134 3.55 13.83 1.64
C HIS A 134 2.25 13.99 2.45
N GLN A 135 1.61 15.16 2.38
CA GLN A 135 0.32 15.41 3.02
C GLN A 135 -0.78 14.55 2.41
N ALA A 136 -0.85 14.45 1.09
CA ALA A 136 -1.81 13.60 0.39
C ALA A 136 -1.63 12.12 0.76
N ASP A 137 -0.39 11.65 0.81
CA ASP A 137 -0.08 10.27 1.24
C ASP A 137 -0.44 10.03 2.70
N ALA A 138 -0.18 11.00 3.58
CA ALA A 138 -0.55 10.92 4.99
C ALA A 138 -2.07 10.85 5.16
N LEU A 139 -2.83 11.71 4.45
CA LEU A 139 -4.29 11.67 4.44
C LEU A 139 -4.81 10.33 3.91
N ARG A 140 -4.22 9.82 2.82
CA ARG A 140 -4.59 8.51 2.26
C ARG A 140 -4.33 7.37 3.24
N ARG A 141 -3.18 7.39 3.93
CA ARG A 141 -2.88 6.44 5.01
C ARG A 141 -3.90 6.54 6.13
N MET A 142 -4.20 7.74 6.64
CA MET A 142 -5.22 7.92 7.68
C MET A 142 -6.61 7.46 7.25
N ALA A 143 -6.94 7.63 5.96
CA ALA A 143 -8.25 7.27 5.43
C ALA A 143 -8.45 5.76 5.27
N PHE A 144 -7.39 5.00 4.94
CA PHE A 144 -7.51 3.61 4.48
C PHE A 144 -6.61 2.60 5.19
N ILE A 145 -5.67 3.03 6.05
CA ILE A 145 -4.72 2.15 6.76
C ILE A 145 -5.01 2.22 8.26
N ASP A 146 -4.98 1.07 8.93
CA ASP A 146 -5.07 0.96 10.38
C ASP A 146 -3.75 1.40 11.02
N GLY A 147 -3.84 2.35 11.95
CA GLY A 147 -2.66 2.98 12.56
C GLY A 147 -1.84 2.07 13.47
N LEU A 148 -2.43 0.97 13.99
CA LEU A 148 -1.70 0.03 14.84
C LEU A 148 -0.95 -1.01 14.02
N THR A 149 -1.66 -1.64 13.09
CA THR A 149 -1.21 -2.85 12.40
C THR A 149 -0.57 -2.59 11.04
N GLY A 150 -0.82 -1.43 10.43
CA GLY A 150 -0.39 -1.11 9.06
C GLY A 150 -1.17 -1.85 7.96
N LEU A 151 -2.15 -2.68 8.33
CA LEU A 151 -3.10 -3.27 7.40
C LEU A 151 -4.07 -2.21 6.87
N HIS A 152 -4.86 -2.58 5.87
CA HIS A 152 -6.01 -1.75 5.52
C HIS A 152 -7.00 -1.65 6.70
N ASN A 153 -7.73 -0.55 6.79
CA ASN A 153 -8.81 -0.41 7.76
C ASN A 153 -10.12 -1.00 7.23
N ARG A 154 -11.12 -1.10 8.12
CA ARG A 154 -12.46 -1.59 7.77
C ARG A 154 -13.11 -0.83 6.61
N ARG A 155 -12.99 0.51 6.56
CA ARG A 155 -13.54 1.30 5.45
C ARG A 155 -12.97 0.88 4.10
N ALA A 156 -11.65 0.72 4.03
CA ALA A 156 -10.98 0.27 2.82
C ALA A 156 -11.48 -1.12 2.39
N LEU A 157 -11.67 -2.03 3.36
CA LEU A 157 -12.20 -3.37 3.09
C LEU A 157 -13.60 -3.31 2.51
N ASP A 158 -14.51 -2.55 3.15
CA ASP A 158 -15.90 -2.45 2.73
C ASP A 158 -16.01 -1.91 1.29
N GLU A 159 -15.24 -0.87 0.97
CA GLU A 159 -15.18 -0.30 -0.38
C GLU A 159 -14.62 -1.30 -1.40
N ARG A 160 -13.51 -1.98 -1.07
CA ARG A 160 -12.87 -2.92 -2.00
C ARG A 160 -13.72 -4.15 -2.23
N LEU A 161 -14.30 -4.72 -1.18
CA LEU A 161 -15.18 -5.89 -1.26
C LEU A 161 -16.38 -5.62 -2.17
N GLN A 162 -17.01 -4.45 -2.06
CA GLN A 162 -18.10 -4.05 -2.96
C GLN A 162 -17.67 -3.92 -4.43
N VAL A 163 -16.45 -3.46 -4.69
CA VAL A 163 -15.91 -3.38 -6.05
C VAL A 163 -15.68 -4.79 -6.60
N GLU A 164 -14.99 -5.65 -5.85
CA GLU A 164 -14.65 -7.01 -6.28
C GLU A 164 -15.89 -7.89 -6.51
N LEU A 165 -16.90 -7.82 -5.65
CA LEU A 165 -18.16 -8.54 -5.86
C LEU A 165 -18.87 -8.11 -7.15
N ARG A 166 -18.88 -6.81 -7.46
CA ARG A 166 -19.44 -6.30 -8.74
C ARG A 166 -18.63 -6.77 -9.95
N HIS A 167 -17.31 -6.85 -9.83
CA HIS A 167 -16.46 -7.41 -10.89
C HIS A 167 -16.76 -8.89 -11.11
N ALA A 168 -16.79 -9.67 -10.03
CA ALA A 168 -17.10 -11.10 -10.06
C ALA A 168 -18.49 -11.40 -10.61
N ALA A 169 -19.49 -10.57 -10.29
CA ALA A 169 -20.85 -10.70 -10.82
C ALA A 169 -20.91 -10.61 -12.36
N ARG A 170 -20.04 -9.78 -12.95
CA ARG A 170 -19.97 -9.58 -14.41
C ARG A 170 -19.14 -10.66 -15.11
N GLN A 171 -18.06 -11.09 -14.49
CA GLN A 171 -17.09 -12.04 -15.10
C GLN A 171 -17.45 -13.51 -14.82
N GLY A 172 -18.31 -13.77 -13.81
CA GLY A 172 -18.61 -15.11 -13.35
C GLY A 172 -17.56 -15.70 -12.40
N ASP A 173 -16.64 -14.87 -11.91
CA ASP A 173 -15.58 -15.26 -10.98
C ASP A 173 -16.10 -15.45 -9.54
N SER A 174 -15.28 -16.08 -8.71
CA SER A 174 -15.50 -16.20 -7.26
C SER A 174 -14.75 -15.13 -6.47
N VAL A 175 -15.33 -14.67 -5.37
CA VAL A 175 -14.66 -13.83 -4.37
C VAL A 175 -14.76 -14.54 -3.04
N ALA A 176 -13.63 -14.63 -2.35
CA ALA A 176 -13.58 -15.22 -1.02
C ALA A 176 -13.13 -14.21 0.03
N VAL A 177 -13.61 -14.41 1.25
CA VAL A 177 -13.14 -13.72 2.45
C VAL A 177 -12.72 -14.73 3.50
N ALA A 178 -11.66 -14.41 4.23
CA ALA A 178 -11.26 -15.14 5.43
C ALA A 178 -11.30 -14.19 6.63
N LEU A 179 -12.23 -14.43 7.54
CA LEU A 179 -12.30 -13.77 8.84
C LEU A 179 -11.31 -14.45 9.78
N VAL A 180 -10.49 -13.66 10.46
CA VAL A 180 -9.39 -14.09 11.31
C VAL A 180 -9.57 -13.47 12.68
N ASP A 181 -9.46 -14.27 13.73
CA ASP A 181 -9.49 -13.82 15.12
C ASP A 181 -8.32 -14.40 15.91
N VAL A 182 -7.68 -13.56 16.72
CA VAL A 182 -6.55 -13.98 17.57
C VAL A 182 -7.08 -14.72 18.80
N ASP A 183 -6.69 -15.99 18.91
CA ASP A 183 -7.22 -16.88 19.93
C ASP A 183 -6.83 -16.44 21.34
N HIS A 184 -7.85 -16.31 22.20
CA HIS A 184 -7.67 -15.94 23.61
C HIS A 184 -6.90 -14.62 23.81
N PHE A 185 -7.05 -13.66 22.89
CA PHE A 185 -6.30 -12.40 22.94
C PHE A 185 -6.56 -11.56 24.20
N LYS A 186 -7.80 -11.54 24.70
CA LYS A 186 -8.09 -10.91 26.00
C LYS A 186 -7.23 -11.47 27.14
N ARG A 187 -7.06 -12.79 27.22
CA ARG A 187 -6.19 -13.42 28.24
C ARG A 187 -4.72 -13.08 28.03
N TYR A 188 -4.30 -12.98 26.77
CA TYR A 188 -2.94 -12.54 26.44
C TYR A 188 -2.70 -11.11 26.98
N ASN A 189 -3.64 -10.20 26.77
CA ASN A 189 -3.60 -8.84 27.33
C ASN A 189 -3.61 -8.82 28.86
N ASP A 190 -4.45 -9.64 29.48
CA ASP A 190 -4.54 -9.73 30.94
C ASP A 190 -3.19 -10.21 31.54
N GLN A 191 -2.44 -11.05 30.82
CA GLN A 191 -1.15 -11.58 31.26
C GLN A 191 0.03 -10.64 30.99
N TYR A 192 0.11 -10.06 29.79
CA TYR A 192 1.30 -9.32 29.33
C TYR A 192 1.09 -7.81 29.24
N GLY A 193 -0.13 -7.33 29.44
CA GLY A 193 -0.53 -5.94 29.29
C GLY A 193 -0.82 -5.53 27.85
N HIS A 194 -1.59 -4.45 27.70
CA HIS A 194 -2.05 -3.97 26.38
C HIS A 194 -0.92 -3.60 25.43
N LEU A 195 0.20 -3.05 25.91
CA LEU A 195 1.35 -2.72 25.05
C LEU A 195 1.95 -3.97 24.39
N ALA A 196 2.03 -5.09 25.13
CA ALA A 196 2.48 -6.36 24.58
C ALA A 196 1.44 -6.98 23.63
N GLY A 197 0.15 -6.78 23.91
CA GLY A 197 -0.93 -7.11 22.99
C GLY A 197 -0.84 -6.36 21.67
N ASP A 198 -0.65 -5.05 21.72
CA ASP A 198 -0.48 -4.20 20.54
C ASP A 198 0.70 -4.67 19.69
N GLU A 199 1.81 -5.06 20.33
CA GLU A 199 2.96 -5.62 19.63
C GLU A 199 2.66 -7.00 19.02
N ALA A 200 1.92 -7.85 19.72
CA ALA A 200 1.46 -9.12 19.17
C ALA A 200 0.55 -8.90 17.94
N LEU A 201 -0.36 -7.92 17.96
CA LEU A 201 -1.20 -7.58 16.82
C LEU A 201 -0.39 -7.08 15.62
N ARG A 202 0.67 -6.29 15.84
CA ARG A 202 1.61 -5.88 14.78
C ARG A 202 2.28 -7.07 14.12
N GLN A 203 2.76 -8.02 14.92
CA GLN A 203 3.44 -9.21 14.41
C GLN A 203 2.48 -10.15 13.67
N VAL A 204 1.27 -10.36 14.22
CA VAL A 204 0.20 -11.12 13.54
C VAL A 204 -0.14 -10.47 12.21
N ALA A 205 -0.40 -9.17 12.18
CA ALA A 205 -0.70 -8.43 10.95
C ALA A 205 0.40 -8.53 9.89
N ALA A 206 1.66 -8.38 10.29
CA ALA A 206 2.80 -8.55 9.40
C ALA A 206 2.90 -9.98 8.84
N ALA A 207 2.60 -11.00 9.67
CA ALA A 207 2.57 -12.40 9.23
C ALA A 207 1.43 -12.66 8.22
N LEU A 208 0.24 -12.10 8.45
CA LEU A 208 -0.87 -12.17 7.50
C LEU A 208 -0.50 -11.51 6.16
N GLN A 209 0.06 -10.29 6.20
CA GLN A 209 0.43 -9.54 5.00
C GLN A 209 1.50 -10.25 4.17
N ARG A 210 2.55 -10.81 4.80
CA ARG A 210 3.59 -11.60 4.10
C ARG A 210 3.07 -12.90 3.51
N SER A 211 1.98 -13.42 4.07
CA SER A 211 1.34 -14.64 3.59
C SER A 211 0.38 -14.40 2.42
N MET A 212 0.09 -13.14 2.08
CA MET A 212 -0.63 -12.77 0.85
C MET A 212 0.35 -12.72 -0.32
N LEU A 213 0.21 -13.68 -1.24
CA LEU A 213 1.19 -13.89 -2.32
C LEU A 213 0.80 -13.19 -3.62
N ARG A 214 -0.44 -12.72 -3.74
CA ARG A 214 -0.94 -12.06 -4.96
C ARG A 214 -1.10 -10.56 -4.71
N PRO A 215 -0.73 -9.70 -5.66
CA PRO A 215 -0.92 -8.24 -5.52
C PRO A 215 -2.37 -7.80 -5.33
N VAL A 216 -3.33 -8.62 -5.74
CA VAL A 216 -4.77 -8.35 -5.62
C VAL A 216 -5.36 -8.80 -4.28
N ASP A 217 -4.64 -9.63 -3.52
CA ASP A 217 -5.08 -10.05 -2.19
C ASP A 217 -4.93 -8.86 -1.22
N MET A 218 -5.86 -8.73 -0.28
CA MET A 218 -5.90 -7.62 0.66
C MET A 218 -6.13 -8.13 2.08
N ALA A 219 -5.34 -7.65 3.04
CA ALA A 219 -5.57 -7.87 4.46
C ALA A 219 -5.97 -6.56 5.13
N ALA A 220 -6.99 -6.62 5.99
CA ALA A 220 -7.53 -5.48 6.70
C ALA A 220 -7.79 -5.81 8.17
N ARG A 221 -7.64 -4.82 9.06
CA ARG A 221 -8.11 -4.93 10.46
C ARG A 221 -9.58 -4.53 10.52
N TYR A 222 -10.42 -5.47 10.96
CA TYR A 222 -11.87 -5.29 11.02
C TYR A 222 -12.31 -4.57 12.31
N GLY A 223 -11.66 -4.92 13.42
CA GLY A 223 -11.85 -4.29 14.73
C GLY A 223 -11.14 -5.08 15.82
N GLY A 224 -10.62 -4.43 16.87
CA GLY A 224 -9.95 -5.13 17.98
C GLY A 224 -8.85 -6.09 17.50
N GLU A 225 -9.02 -7.38 17.80
CA GLU A 225 -8.19 -8.50 17.38
C GLU A 225 -8.66 -9.24 16.11
N GLU A 226 -9.68 -8.72 15.43
CA GLU A 226 -10.27 -9.29 14.22
C GLU A 226 -9.64 -8.70 12.97
N MET A 227 -9.25 -9.56 12.04
CA MET A 227 -8.77 -9.20 10.70
C MET A 227 -9.59 -9.90 9.63
N VAL A 228 -9.64 -9.31 8.44
CA VAL A 228 -10.26 -9.92 7.26
C VAL A 228 -9.28 -9.91 6.11
N CYS A 229 -9.25 -11.04 5.41
CA CYS A 229 -8.49 -11.20 4.19
C CYS A 229 -9.47 -11.32 3.01
N LEU A 230 -9.40 -10.39 2.06
CA LEU A 230 -10.15 -10.40 0.81
C LEU A 230 -9.30 -11.05 -0.27
N LEU A 231 -9.87 -12.06 -0.94
CA LEU A 231 -9.21 -12.90 -1.94
C LEU A 231 -10.03 -12.86 -3.24
N PRO A 232 -9.78 -11.87 -4.12
CA PRO A 232 -10.42 -11.80 -5.42
C PRO A 232 -10.11 -13.05 -6.26
N GLN A 233 -11.03 -13.44 -7.14
CA GLN A 233 -10.85 -14.55 -8.09
C GLN A 233 -10.39 -15.84 -7.41
N THR A 234 -11.01 -16.17 -6.28
CA THR A 234 -10.61 -17.29 -5.43
C THR A 234 -11.84 -18.08 -4.99
N GLU A 235 -11.85 -19.37 -5.28
CA GLU A 235 -12.88 -20.31 -4.81
C GLU A 235 -12.59 -20.78 -3.37
N ALA A 236 -13.58 -21.44 -2.75
CA ALA A 236 -13.52 -21.88 -1.34
C ALA A 236 -12.27 -22.72 -1.02
N GLN A 237 -11.89 -23.66 -1.89
CA GLN A 237 -10.70 -24.51 -1.68
C GLN A 237 -9.40 -23.70 -1.69
N GLY A 238 -9.28 -22.74 -2.61
CA GLY A 238 -8.13 -21.84 -2.66
C GLY A 238 -8.06 -20.96 -1.42
N ALA A 239 -9.20 -20.40 -1.00
CA ALA A 239 -9.31 -19.58 0.20
C ALA A 239 -9.00 -20.36 1.48
N GLN A 240 -9.39 -21.64 1.56
CA GLN A 240 -9.02 -22.53 2.65
C GLN A 240 -7.50 -22.72 2.73
N ALA A 241 -6.84 -22.95 1.59
CA ALA A 241 -5.38 -23.07 1.55
C ALA A 241 -4.67 -21.76 1.95
N VAL A 242 -5.24 -20.60 1.62
CA VAL A 242 -4.77 -19.31 2.14
C VAL A 242 -4.97 -19.25 3.66
N GLY A 243 -6.15 -19.57 4.18
CA GLY A 243 -6.44 -19.62 5.61
C GLY A 243 -5.44 -20.47 6.39
N GLU A 244 -5.10 -21.65 5.87
CA GLU A 244 -4.17 -22.57 6.55
C GLU A 244 -2.74 -22.01 6.56
N ARG A 245 -2.33 -21.34 5.47
CA ARG A 245 -1.05 -20.64 5.42
C ARG A 245 -0.99 -19.49 6.43
N LEU A 246 -2.07 -18.71 6.55
CA LEU A 246 -2.16 -17.63 7.56
C LEU A 246 -2.03 -18.20 8.97
N ARG A 247 -2.78 -19.26 9.27
CA ARG A 247 -2.76 -19.94 10.57
C ARG A 247 -1.36 -20.43 10.94
N ALA A 248 -0.73 -21.18 10.03
CA ALA A 248 0.62 -21.70 10.23
C ALA A 248 1.67 -20.58 10.38
N ALA A 249 1.54 -19.48 9.62
CA ALA A 249 2.46 -18.35 9.71
C ALA A 249 2.39 -17.64 11.07
N VAL A 250 1.19 -17.48 11.64
CA VAL A 250 1.02 -16.89 12.97
C VAL A 250 1.55 -17.82 14.06
N GLU A 251 1.24 -19.10 14.00
CA GLU A 251 1.76 -20.10 14.95
C GLU A 251 3.30 -20.15 14.93
N ALA A 252 3.91 -20.00 13.75
CA ALA A 252 5.36 -19.94 13.57
C ALA A 252 6.03 -18.69 14.17
N LEU A 253 5.28 -17.64 14.54
CA LEU A 253 5.84 -16.52 15.31
C LEU A 253 6.27 -16.95 16.72
N ALA A 254 5.74 -18.08 17.21
CA ALA A 254 6.09 -18.69 18.50
C ALA A 254 5.94 -17.73 19.69
N LEU A 255 4.97 -16.81 19.64
CA LEU A 255 4.69 -15.86 20.71
C LEU A 255 4.13 -16.60 21.94
N PRO A 256 4.80 -16.58 23.11
CA PRO A 256 4.39 -17.40 24.25
C PRO A 256 2.99 -17.04 24.78
N HIS A 257 2.09 -18.01 24.83
CA HIS A 257 0.74 -17.86 25.39
C HIS A 257 0.36 -19.07 26.25
N PRO A 258 1.03 -19.29 27.40
CA PRO A 258 0.89 -20.51 28.19
C PRO A 258 -0.50 -20.70 28.82
N GLN A 259 -1.32 -19.64 28.89
CA GLN A 259 -2.68 -19.68 29.42
C GLN A 259 -3.76 -19.96 28.35
N SER A 260 -3.34 -20.11 27.09
CA SER A 260 -4.23 -20.50 26.00
C SER A 260 -4.53 -21.99 26.06
N SER A 261 -5.80 -22.34 25.85
CA SER A 261 -6.22 -23.74 25.69
C SER A 261 -6.03 -24.26 24.26
N ALA A 262 -5.68 -23.39 23.30
CA ALA A 262 -5.51 -23.78 21.90
C ALA A 262 -4.10 -24.32 21.62
N ALA A 263 -3.08 -23.65 22.14
CA ALA A 263 -1.65 -23.97 22.00
C ALA A 263 -0.85 -23.20 23.06
N PRO A 264 0.41 -23.59 23.38
CA PRO A 264 1.27 -22.82 24.30
C PRO A 264 1.79 -21.50 23.69
N VAL A 265 1.39 -21.18 22.45
CA VAL A 265 1.73 -19.98 21.71
C VAL A 265 0.47 -19.28 21.22
N LEU A 266 0.59 -18.02 20.82
CA LEU A 266 -0.50 -17.25 20.23
C LEU A 266 -0.87 -17.85 18.87
N THR A 267 -2.17 -18.11 18.66
CA THR A 267 -2.71 -18.70 17.44
C THR A 267 -3.86 -17.87 16.89
N ILE A 268 -4.36 -18.22 15.71
CA ILE A 268 -5.56 -17.64 15.13
C ILE A 268 -6.57 -18.73 14.75
N SER A 269 -7.84 -18.38 14.86
CA SER A 269 -8.94 -19.12 14.24
C SER A 269 -9.36 -18.40 12.96
N VAL A 270 -9.70 -19.17 11.92
CA VAL A 270 -10.05 -18.62 10.60
C VAL A 270 -11.37 -19.20 10.12
N GLY A 271 -12.32 -18.33 9.77
CA GLY A 271 -13.55 -18.67 9.08
C GLY A 271 -13.51 -18.20 7.63
N VAL A 272 -13.74 -19.09 6.69
CA VAL A 272 -13.66 -18.81 5.25
C VAL A 272 -15.03 -18.91 4.61
N ALA A 273 -15.38 -17.95 3.75
CA ALA A 273 -16.51 -18.06 2.85
C ALA A 273 -16.12 -17.62 1.45
N ALA A 274 -16.71 -18.24 0.43
CA ALA A 274 -16.50 -17.87 -0.96
C ALA A 274 -17.83 -17.94 -1.71
N GLY A 275 -18.19 -16.85 -2.38
CA GLY A 275 -19.41 -16.77 -3.18
C GLY A 275 -19.09 -16.57 -4.66
N ARG A 276 -20.03 -16.94 -5.54
CA ARG A 276 -19.96 -16.56 -6.96
C ARG A 276 -20.70 -15.25 -7.13
N GLY A 277 -20.04 -14.22 -7.68
CA GLY A 277 -20.60 -12.86 -7.70
C GLY A 277 -21.97 -12.73 -8.39
N ARG A 278 -22.35 -13.70 -9.23
CA ARG A 278 -23.62 -13.74 -9.96
C ARG A 278 -24.85 -14.13 -9.11
N VAL A 279 -24.64 -14.76 -7.95
CA VAL A 279 -25.71 -15.28 -7.07
C VAL A 279 -25.69 -14.61 -5.69
N ASP A 280 -24.49 -14.26 -5.19
CA ASP A 280 -24.28 -13.88 -3.77
C ASP A 280 -23.71 -12.47 -3.60
N GLY A 281 -24.11 -11.52 -4.46
CA GLY A 281 -23.54 -10.17 -4.56
C GLY A 281 -23.72 -9.25 -3.35
N ASP A 282 -24.15 -9.76 -2.19
CA ASP A 282 -24.25 -9.02 -0.94
C ASP A 282 -22.97 -9.24 -0.09
N PRO A 283 -22.13 -8.19 0.09
CA PRO A 283 -20.98 -8.24 0.98
C PRO A 283 -21.31 -8.72 2.40
N THR A 284 -22.52 -8.39 2.87
CA THR A 284 -22.97 -8.71 4.23
C THR A 284 -23.15 -10.21 4.41
N ALA A 285 -23.81 -10.86 3.45
CA ALA A 285 -24.03 -12.30 3.48
C ALA A 285 -22.71 -13.09 3.45
N LEU A 286 -21.76 -12.66 2.61
CA LEU A 286 -20.44 -13.30 2.52
C LEU A 286 -19.65 -13.18 3.83
N LEU A 287 -19.65 -11.99 4.45
CA LEU A 287 -19.01 -11.78 5.75
C LEU A 287 -19.71 -12.57 6.87
N GLN A 288 -21.04 -12.66 6.86
CA GLN A 288 -21.81 -13.45 7.83
C GLN A 288 -21.52 -14.94 7.72
N ALA A 289 -21.39 -15.48 6.50
CA ALA A 289 -21.02 -16.88 6.30
C ALA A 289 -19.62 -17.17 6.86
N ALA A 290 -18.66 -16.27 6.63
CA ALA A 290 -17.31 -16.40 7.18
C ALA A 290 -17.28 -16.24 8.71
N ASP A 291 -18.10 -15.37 9.29
CA ASP A 291 -18.26 -15.22 10.74
C ASP A 291 -18.80 -16.49 11.40
N GLN A 292 -19.82 -17.12 10.79
CA GLN A 292 -20.36 -18.40 11.25
C GLN A 292 -19.30 -19.51 11.22
N ALA A 293 -18.51 -19.58 10.14
CA ALA A 293 -17.39 -20.52 10.05
C ALA A 293 -16.31 -20.23 11.11
N LEU A 294 -16.02 -18.97 11.39
CA LEU A 294 -15.07 -18.56 12.43
C LEU A 294 -15.57 -18.97 13.83
N TYR A 295 -16.86 -18.81 14.09
CA TYR A 295 -17.50 -19.26 15.32
C TYR A 295 -17.35 -20.78 15.52
N GLU A 296 -17.54 -21.55 14.45
CA GLU A 296 -17.33 -23.00 14.46
C GLU A 296 -15.86 -23.37 14.71
N ALA A 297 -14.91 -22.67 14.08
CA ALA A 297 -13.49 -22.85 14.34
C ALA A 297 -13.15 -22.66 15.82
N LYS A 298 -13.71 -21.61 16.45
CA LYS A 298 -13.56 -21.34 17.90
C LYS A 298 -14.17 -22.44 18.76
N ARG A 299 -15.33 -23.00 18.38
CA ARG A 299 -16.01 -24.08 19.11
C ARG A 299 -15.29 -25.41 19.02
N MET A 300 -14.68 -25.72 17.88
CA MET A 300 -13.97 -26.97 17.66
C MET A 300 -12.57 -27.01 18.32
N GLY A 301 -12.20 -25.98 19.07
CA GLY A 301 -10.95 -25.94 19.82
C GLY A 301 -9.92 -24.93 19.31
N ARG A 302 -10.33 -24.00 18.43
CA ARG A 302 -9.47 -22.90 17.91
C ARG A 302 -8.28 -23.42 17.09
N ASN A 303 -7.33 -22.53 16.77
CA ASN A 303 -6.13 -22.80 15.96
C ASN A 303 -6.44 -23.66 14.72
N ARG A 304 -7.40 -23.22 13.91
CA ARG A 304 -7.87 -23.96 12.73
C ARG A 304 -8.60 -23.07 11.74
N VAL A 305 -8.78 -23.64 10.55
CA VAL A 305 -9.59 -23.07 9.48
C VAL A 305 -10.88 -23.87 9.34
N VAL A 306 -12.01 -23.17 9.26
CA VAL A 306 -13.32 -23.75 8.88
C VAL A 306 -13.84 -22.99 7.66
N VAL A 307 -14.45 -23.71 6.73
CA VAL A 307 -15.04 -23.17 5.50
C VAL A 307 -16.55 -23.26 5.61
N ALA A 308 -17.25 -22.16 5.32
CA ALA A 308 -18.70 -22.11 5.32
C ALA A 308 -19.27 -23.08 4.27
N GLU A 309 -20.29 -23.84 4.65
CA GLU A 309 -21.01 -24.72 3.74
C GLU A 309 -22.01 -23.90 2.90
N GLY A 310 -21.85 -23.90 1.57
CA GLY A 310 -22.85 -23.38 0.62
C GLY A 310 -23.06 -21.86 0.64
N ALA A 311 -21.98 -21.09 0.53
CA ALA A 311 -22.03 -19.65 0.26
C ALA A 311 -22.22 -19.33 -1.23
#